data_AF-A0A925LU66-F1
#
_entry.id   AF-A0A925LU66-F1
#
_cell.length_a   1.000
_cell.length_b   1.000
_cell.length_c   1.000
_cell.angle_alpha   90.00
_cell.angle_beta   90.00
_cell.angle_gamma   90.00
#
_symmetry.space_group_name_H-M   'P 1'
#
loop_
_entity.id
_entity.type
_entity.pdbx_description
1 polymer ?
#
loop_
_entity_poly.entity_id
_entity_poly.type
_entity_poly.pdbx_seq_one_letter_code
_entity_poly.pdbx_strand_id
1 'polypeptide(L)'
;DLVSPQIQVVAQVVEEFGGRLHHVKPHGALYNLAATSPETAHAIAEAVEALDPKCLLVGLSGSCLTDAAMAIRLRAVHEVFADRNYLADGSLVPRSQPNAVLHDAAQIAARAASMVETGEVFAIDGTPLKLKCDSLCIHSDTPDAVVIAAQIRQVFAERAITIRAR
;
A
#
# COMPACT_ATOMS: atom_id res chain seq x y z
N ASP A 1 9.98 -19.42 6.03
CA ASP A 1 11.01 -19.59 4.98
C ASP A 1 10.50 -19.43 3.52
N LEU A 2 9.35 -18.78 3.26
CA LEU A 2 8.84 -18.60 1.88
C LEU A 2 9.11 -17.21 1.29
N VAL A 3 9.32 -16.20 2.15
CA VAL A 3 9.42 -14.79 1.75
C VAL A 3 10.85 -14.44 1.31
N SER A 4 11.85 -14.78 2.12
CA SER A 4 13.26 -14.43 1.87
C SER A 4 13.77 -14.88 0.50
N PRO A 5 13.51 -16.13 0.03
CA PRO A 5 13.97 -16.56 -1.29
C PRO A 5 13.40 -15.71 -2.44
N GLN A 6 12.14 -15.27 -2.33
CA GLN A 6 11.52 -14.42 -3.36
C GLN A 6 12.16 -13.04 -3.41
N ILE A 7 12.43 -12.44 -2.26
CA ILE A 7 13.07 -11.13 -2.19
C ILE A 7 14.51 -11.22 -2.72
N GLN A 8 15.25 -12.27 -2.37
CA GLN A 8 16.62 -12.50 -2.84
C GLN A 8 16.72 -12.59 -4.36
N VAL A 9 15.81 -13.34 -5.00
CA VAL A 9 15.81 -13.46 -6.47
C VAL A 9 15.63 -12.09 -7.13
N VAL A 10 14.70 -11.26 -6.65
CA VAL A 10 14.48 -9.92 -7.22
C VAL A 10 15.65 -8.99 -6.90
N ALA A 11 16.20 -9.05 -5.69
CA ALA A 11 17.34 -8.23 -5.28
C ALA A 11 18.57 -8.51 -6.16
N GLN A 12 18.89 -9.79 -6.40
CA GLN A 12 19.99 -10.20 -7.28
C GLN A 12 19.83 -9.64 -8.69
N VAL A 13 18.64 -9.79 -9.30
CA VAL A 13 18.37 -9.23 -10.62
C VAL A 13 18.55 -7.71 -10.61
N VAL A 14 18.03 -7.00 -9.60
CA VAL A 14 18.19 -5.54 -9.51
C VAL A 14 19.67 -5.13 -9.39
N GLU A 15 20.47 -5.88 -8.62
CA GLU A 15 21.91 -5.66 -8.46
C GLU A 15 22.70 -5.91 -9.75
N GLU A 16 22.34 -6.94 -10.54
CA GLU A 16 22.95 -7.23 -11.84
C GLU A 16 22.85 -6.06 -12.82
N PHE A 17 21.78 -5.25 -12.71
CA PHE A 17 21.58 -4.03 -13.49
C PHE A 17 22.07 -2.76 -12.78
N GLY A 18 22.84 -2.88 -11.70
CA GLY A 18 23.43 -1.75 -10.95
C GLY A 18 22.43 -0.96 -10.10
N GLY A 19 21.24 -1.51 -9.87
CA GLY A 19 20.23 -0.93 -9.01
C GLY A 19 20.35 -1.37 -7.56
N ARG A 20 19.41 -0.91 -6.73
CA ARG A 20 19.17 -1.45 -5.39
C ARG A 20 17.67 -1.65 -5.18
N LEU A 21 17.29 -2.75 -4.55
CA LEU A 21 15.89 -3.02 -4.26
C LEU A 21 15.28 -1.92 -3.39
N HIS A 22 14.36 -1.16 -3.97
CA HIS A 22 13.78 0.02 -3.30
C HIS A 22 12.87 -0.35 -2.13
N HIS A 23 12.00 -1.34 -2.34
CA HIS A 23 11.00 -1.72 -1.36
C HIS A 23 10.51 -3.16 -1.55
N VAL A 24 9.89 -3.71 -0.52
CA VAL A 24 9.14 -4.96 -0.54
C VAL A 24 7.69 -4.66 -0.17
N LYS A 25 6.76 -5.25 -0.92
CA LYS A 25 5.32 -5.20 -0.66
C LYS A 25 4.77 -6.62 -0.80
N PRO A 26 4.24 -7.25 0.26
CA PRO A 26 3.58 -8.55 0.13
C PRO A 26 2.41 -8.48 -0.85
N HIS A 27 2.08 -9.61 -1.49
CA HIS A 27 1.02 -9.67 -2.49
C HIS A 27 -0.23 -10.39 -1.97
N GLY A 28 -1.41 -9.95 -2.43
CA GLY A 28 -2.67 -10.69 -2.33
C GLY A 28 -3.03 -11.15 -0.91
N ALA A 29 -3.25 -12.45 -0.76
CA ALA A 29 -3.63 -13.05 0.53
C ALA A 29 -2.57 -12.84 1.62
N LEU A 30 -1.27 -12.85 1.26
CA LEU A 30 -0.20 -12.62 2.22
C LEU A 30 -0.21 -11.17 2.72
N TYR A 31 -0.51 -10.20 1.85
CA TYR A 31 -0.68 -8.80 2.25
C TYR A 31 -1.81 -8.63 3.27
N ASN A 32 -2.98 -9.22 2.98
CA ASN A 32 -4.13 -9.14 3.88
C ASN A 32 -3.89 -9.86 5.21
N LEU A 33 -3.21 -11.02 5.20
CA LEU A 33 -2.85 -11.74 6.42
C LEU A 33 -1.83 -10.95 7.25
N ALA A 34 -0.79 -10.41 6.60
CA ALA A 34 0.21 -9.57 7.27
C ALA A 34 -0.40 -8.28 7.82
N ALA A 35 -1.55 -7.84 7.31
CA ALA A 35 -2.20 -6.66 7.82
C ALA A 35 -2.81 -6.87 9.22
N THR A 36 -3.17 -8.10 9.58
CA THR A 36 -3.91 -8.43 10.83
C THR A 36 -3.22 -9.47 11.71
N SER A 37 -2.20 -10.16 11.22
CA SER A 37 -1.44 -11.17 11.98
C SER A 37 -0.07 -10.62 12.40
N PRO A 38 0.14 -10.34 13.70
CA PRO A 38 1.43 -9.87 14.21
C PRO A 38 2.59 -10.84 13.92
N GLU A 39 2.35 -12.14 14.02
CA GLU A 39 3.37 -13.17 13.77
C GLU A 39 3.82 -13.14 12.29
N THR A 40 2.87 -13.12 11.35
CA THR A 40 3.18 -13.03 9.92
C THR A 40 3.86 -11.72 9.58
N ALA A 41 3.38 -10.61 10.14
CA ALA A 41 3.98 -9.30 9.97
C ALA A 41 5.44 -9.24 10.43
N HIS A 42 5.73 -9.78 11.62
CA HIS A 42 7.08 -9.81 12.18
C HIS A 42 8.03 -10.64 11.32
N ALA A 43 7.61 -11.85 10.93
CA ALA A 43 8.42 -12.72 10.09
C ALA A 43 8.75 -12.08 8.71
N ILE A 44 7.82 -11.32 8.13
CA ILE A 44 8.07 -10.58 6.88
C ILE A 44 9.05 -9.42 7.13
N ALA A 45 8.84 -8.65 8.20
CA ALA A 45 9.70 -7.51 8.53
C ALA A 45 11.15 -7.94 8.80
N GLU A 46 11.36 -8.99 9.58
CA GLU A 46 12.68 -9.58 9.84
C GLU A 46 13.33 -10.10 8.56
N ALA A 47 12.56 -10.76 7.68
CA ALA A 47 13.09 -11.24 6.40
C ALA A 47 13.58 -10.12 5.49
N VAL A 48 12.89 -8.97 5.48
CA VAL A 48 13.29 -7.78 4.71
C VAL A 48 14.50 -7.10 5.34
N GLU A 49 14.49 -6.92 6.66
CA GLU A 49 15.59 -6.29 7.41
C GLU A 49 16.90 -7.08 7.28
N ALA A 50 16.83 -8.41 7.39
CA ALA A 50 17.99 -9.29 7.25
C ALA A 50 18.61 -9.25 5.85
N LEU A 51 17.82 -8.92 4.82
CA LEU A 51 18.33 -8.79 3.44
C LEU A 51 18.93 -7.41 3.18
N ASP A 52 18.20 -6.34 3.51
CA ASP A 52 18.68 -4.95 3.39
C ASP A 52 17.94 -4.06 4.41
N PRO A 53 18.59 -3.64 5.52
CA PRO A 53 17.97 -2.76 6.52
C PRO A 53 17.55 -1.38 5.98
N LYS A 54 18.02 -0.99 4.79
CA LYS A 54 17.63 0.26 4.14
C LYS A 54 16.46 0.07 3.15
N CYS A 55 16.00 -1.15 2.91
CA CYS A 55 14.84 -1.43 2.08
C CYS A 55 13.55 -0.97 2.77
N LEU A 56 12.60 -0.43 2.01
CA LEU A 56 11.31 0.00 2.56
C LEU A 56 10.34 -1.18 2.64
N LEU A 57 9.56 -1.28 3.73
CA LEU A 57 8.46 -2.24 3.82
C LEU A 57 7.13 -1.52 3.63
N VAL A 58 6.42 -1.86 2.55
CA VAL A 58 5.11 -1.30 2.22
C VAL A 58 4.01 -2.19 2.79
N GLY A 59 3.13 -1.61 3.59
CA GLY A 59 1.98 -2.29 4.19
C GLY A 59 0.77 -1.38 4.28
N LEU A 60 -0.40 -1.96 4.53
CA LEU A 60 -1.63 -1.19 4.70
C LEU A 60 -1.46 -0.18 5.86
N SER A 61 -1.91 1.05 5.66
CA SER A 61 -1.84 2.08 6.70
C SER A 61 -2.50 1.60 8.01
N GLY A 62 -1.73 1.56 9.10
CA GLY A 62 -2.24 1.18 10.43
C GLY A 62 -2.32 -0.34 10.64
N SER A 63 -1.58 -1.11 9.84
CA SER A 63 -1.60 -2.56 9.90
C SER A 63 -0.48 -3.14 10.76
N CYS A 64 -0.64 -4.41 11.15
CA CYS A 64 0.40 -5.15 11.87
C CYS A 64 1.75 -5.14 11.11
N LEU A 65 1.74 -5.14 9.77
CA LEU A 65 2.95 -5.09 8.96
C LEU A 65 3.71 -3.76 9.12
N THR A 66 3.00 -2.64 9.11
CA THR A 66 3.64 -1.33 9.36
C THR A 66 4.16 -1.22 10.79
N ASP A 67 3.43 -1.78 11.77
CA ASP A 67 3.85 -1.79 13.17
C ASP A 67 5.09 -2.67 13.39
N ALA A 68 5.13 -3.84 12.77
CA ALA A 68 6.26 -4.76 12.85
C ALA A 68 7.54 -4.15 12.28
N ALA A 69 7.46 -3.48 11.12
CA ALA A 69 8.60 -2.75 10.56
C ALA A 69 9.12 -1.67 11.52
N MET A 70 8.22 -0.84 12.05
CA MET A 70 8.59 0.24 12.98
C MET A 70 9.21 -0.30 14.27
N ALA A 71 8.71 -1.43 14.79
CA ALA A 71 9.21 -2.05 16.02
C ALA A 71 10.69 -2.47 15.91
N ILE A 72 11.13 -2.88 14.71
CA ILE A 72 12.53 -3.25 14.44
C ILE A 72 13.33 -2.12 13.77
N ARG A 73 12.78 -0.89 13.72
CA ARG A 73 13.37 0.30 13.06
C ARG A 73 13.57 0.17 11.55
N LEU A 74 12.89 -0.78 10.89
CA LEU A 74 12.78 -0.84 9.44
C LEU A 74 11.84 0.27 8.96
N ARG A 75 12.16 0.91 7.83
CA ARG A 75 11.34 2.02 7.29
C ARG A 75 10.02 1.49 6.73
N ALA A 76 8.93 1.74 7.45
CA ALA A 76 7.57 1.46 6.99
C ALA A 76 7.06 2.52 6.00
N VAL A 77 6.34 2.08 4.98
CA VAL A 77 5.57 2.91 4.05
C VAL A 77 4.11 2.55 4.18
N HIS A 78 3.30 3.51 4.63
CA HIS A 78 1.87 3.33 4.84
C HIS A 78 1.11 3.50 3.52
N GLU A 79 0.62 2.39 2.98
CA GLU A 79 -0.12 2.36 1.73
C GLU A 79 -1.62 2.55 1.94
N VAL A 80 -2.24 3.30 1.03
CA VAL A 80 -3.68 3.51 0.97
C VAL A 80 -4.24 3.20 -0.41
N PHE A 81 -5.57 3.05 -0.49
CA PHE A 81 -6.29 2.60 -1.67
C PHE A 81 -7.52 3.48 -1.92
N ALA A 82 -7.47 4.31 -2.96
CA ALA A 82 -8.60 5.19 -3.29
C ALA A 82 -9.73 4.45 -4.02
N ASP A 83 -9.43 3.31 -4.64
CA ASP A 83 -10.36 2.47 -5.39
C ASP A 83 -10.95 1.33 -4.55
N ARG A 84 -10.63 1.25 -3.25
CA ARG A 84 -11.14 0.21 -2.35
C ARG A 84 -11.94 0.82 -1.21
N ASN A 85 -13.02 0.16 -0.85
CA ASN A 85 -13.75 0.52 0.37
C ASN A 85 -13.09 -0.10 1.60
N TYR A 86 -13.19 0.62 2.72
CA TYR A 86 -12.63 0.25 4.01
C TYR A 86 -13.73 -0.23 4.95
N LEU A 87 -13.38 -1.13 5.86
CA LEU A 87 -14.16 -1.46 7.04
C LEU A 87 -13.80 -0.48 8.18
N ALA A 88 -14.64 -0.41 9.22
CA ALA A 88 -14.46 0.51 10.34
C ALA A 88 -13.16 0.26 11.15
N ASP A 89 -12.54 -0.91 11.01
CA ASP A 89 -11.25 -1.23 11.61
C ASP A 89 -10.04 -0.80 10.76
N GLY A 90 -10.28 -0.17 9.60
CA GLY A 90 -9.24 0.26 8.67
C GLY A 90 -8.76 -0.82 7.69
N SER A 91 -9.26 -2.06 7.80
CA SER A 91 -9.02 -3.10 6.80
C SER A 91 -9.81 -2.85 5.52
N LEU A 92 -9.43 -3.51 4.42
CA LEU A 92 -10.14 -3.37 3.15
C LEU A 92 -11.33 -4.34 3.07
N VAL A 93 -12.45 -3.87 2.53
CA VAL A 93 -13.61 -4.73 2.24
C VAL A 93 -13.18 -5.86 1.29
N PRO A 94 -13.46 -7.14 1.61
CA PRO A 94 -13.07 -8.27 0.75
C PRO A 94 -13.61 -8.13 -0.66
N ARG A 95 -12.79 -8.43 -1.68
CA ARG A 95 -13.15 -8.27 -3.11
C ARG A 95 -14.40 -9.03 -3.55
N SER A 96 -14.77 -10.10 -2.82
CA SER A 96 -15.98 -10.89 -3.09
C SER A 96 -17.27 -10.21 -2.63
N GLN A 97 -17.19 -9.14 -1.84
CA GLN A 97 -18.36 -8.43 -1.34
C GLN A 97 -18.79 -7.30 -2.29
N PRO A 98 -20.10 -6.97 -2.34
CA PRO A 98 -20.59 -5.81 -3.07
C PRO A 98 -19.89 -4.53 -2.64
N ASN A 99 -19.68 -3.61 -3.59
CA ASN A 99 -19.05 -2.31 -3.37
C ASN A 99 -17.62 -2.39 -2.78
N ALA A 100 -16.91 -3.51 -2.90
CA ALA A 100 -15.53 -3.62 -2.41
C ALA A 100 -14.54 -2.76 -3.22
N VAL A 101 -14.85 -2.53 -4.50
CA VAL A 101 -14.04 -1.80 -5.47
C VAL A 101 -14.88 -0.68 -6.09
N LEU A 102 -14.30 0.50 -6.20
CA LEU A 102 -14.86 1.62 -6.95
C LEU A 102 -14.35 1.57 -8.40
N HIS A 103 -15.18 1.99 -9.34
CA HIS A 103 -14.85 1.97 -10.77
C HIS A 103 -14.86 3.35 -11.43
N ASP A 104 -15.48 4.35 -10.82
CA ASP A 104 -15.55 5.70 -11.38
C ASP A 104 -14.22 6.45 -11.17
N ALA A 105 -13.51 6.74 -12.26
CA ALA A 105 -12.19 7.35 -12.20
C ALA A 105 -12.18 8.75 -11.55
N ALA A 106 -13.24 9.53 -11.76
CA ALA A 106 -13.36 10.87 -11.17
C ALA A 106 -13.54 10.79 -9.65
N GLN A 107 -14.40 9.89 -9.18
CA GLN A 107 -14.60 9.59 -7.76
C GLN A 107 -13.30 9.11 -7.10
N ILE A 108 -12.60 8.17 -7.73
CA ILE A 108 -11.34 7.62 -7.22
C ILE A 108 -10.28 8.71 -7.13
N ALA A 109 -10.13 9.56 -8.14
CA ALA A 109 -9.14 10.64 -8.15
C ALA A 109 -9.44 11.72 -7.09
N ALA A 110 -10.70 12.12 -6.95
CA ALA A 110 -11.11 13.06 -5.90
C ALA A 110 -10.86 12.49 -4.50
N ARG A 111 -11.17 11.20 -4.30
CA ARG A 111 -10.92 10.48 -3.05
C ARG A 111 -9.42 10.37 -2.76
N ALA A 112 -8.61 10.02 -3.76
CA ALA A 112 -7.15 9.96 -3.63
C ALA A 112 -6.55 11.29 -3.17
N ALA A 113 -6.99 12.41 -3.77
CA ALA A 113 -6.51 13.72 -3.39
C ALA A 113 -6.91 14.08 -1.95
N SER A 114 -8.17 13.83 -1.59
CA SER A 114 -8.65 14.04 -0.22
C SER A 114 -7.83 13.25 0.79
N MET A 115 -7.54 11.96 0.53
CA MET A 115 -6.75 11.12 1.44
C MET A 115 -5.34 11.67 1.67
N VAL A 116 -4.71 12.25 0.64
CA VAL A 116 -3.38 12.86 0.74
C VAL A 116 -3.43 14.18 1.52
N GLU A 117 -4.45 15.00 1.29
CA GLU A 117 -4.57 16.33 1.89
C GLU A 117 -5.02 16.28 3.35
N THR A 118 -5.99 15.42 3.67
CA THR A 118 -6.61 15.37 5.01
C THR A 118 -6.08 14.23 5.87
N GLY A 119 -5.51 13.19 5.26
CA GLY A 119 -5.17 11.96 5.97
C GLY A 119 -6.41 11.18 6.44
N GLU A 120 -7.56 11.38 5.78
CA GLU A 120 -8.84 10.78 6.20
C GLU A 120 -9.56 10.09 5.04
N VAL A 121 -10.33 9.06 5.38
CA VAL A 121 -11.28 8.38 4.48
C VAL A 121 -12.48 7.89 5.28
N PHE A 122 -13.63 7.72 4.64
CA PHE A 122 -14.77 7.07 5.28
C PHE A 122 -14.79 5.57 4.96
N ALA A 123 -15.06 4.77 5.99
CA ALA A 123 -15.41 3.36 5.84
C ALA A 123 -16.76 3.20 5.13
N ILE A 124 -17.07 1.99 4.69
CA ILE A 124 -18.31 1.68 3.96
C ILE A 124 -19.58 1.94 4.78
N ASP A 125 -19.48 1.94 6.11
CA ASP A 125 -20.56 2.27 7.05
C ASP A 125 -20.61 3.75 7.45
N GLY A 126 -19.73 4.59 6.90
CA GLY A 126 -19.62 6.01 7.21
C GLY A 126 -18.71 6.34 8.40
N THR A 127 -18.04 5.36 9.01
CA THR A 127 -17.07 5.61 10.08
C THR A 127 -15.87 6.40 9.52
N PRO A 128 -15.47 7.54 10.12
CA PRO A 128 -14.27 8.26 9.70
C PRO A 128 -13.01 7.51 10.15
N LEU A 129 -12.06 7.33 9.24
CA LEU A 129 -10.78 6.68 9.46
C LEU A 129 -9.64 7.67 9.23
N LYS A 130 -8.69 7.72 10.17
CA LYS A 130 -7.43 8.44 10.00
C LYS A 130 -6.38 7.50 9.46
N LEU A 131 -5.78 7.86 8.33
CA LEU A 131 -4.77 7.07 7.63
C LEU A 131 -3.51 7.89 7.42
N LYS A 132 -2.36 7.24 7.53
CA LYS A 132 -1.10 7.81 7.06
C LYS A 132 -0.95 7.45 5.59
N CYS A 133 -0.88 8.46 4.73
CA CYS A 133 -0.83 8.25 3.29
C CYS A 133 0.61 8.44 2.78
N ASP A 134 1.39 7.36 2.74
CA ASP A 134 2.75 7.41 2.18
C ASP A 134 2.85 6.98 0.72
N SER A 135 2.00 6.04 0.32
CA SER A 135 1.89 5.52 -1.05
C SER A 135 0.42 5.29 -1.38
N LEU A 136 0.04 5.53 -2.63
CA LEU A 136 -1.29 5.24 -3.15
C LEU A 136 -1.18 4.07 -4.14
N CYS A 137 -1.87 2.97 -3.87
CA CYS A 137 -1.90 1.83 -4.78
C CYS A 137 -2.84 2.10 -5.96
N ILE A 138 -2.40 1.71 -7.16
CA ILE A 138 -3.23 1.65 -8.36
C ILE A 138 -3.23 0.20 -8.86
N HIS A 139 -4.41 -0.39 -8.99
CA HIS A 139 -4.59 -1.77 -9.42
C HIS A 139 -4.58 -1.89 -10.94
N SER A 140 -3.55 -2.53 -11.51
CA SER A 140 -3.44 -2.75 -12.95
C SER A 140 -4.42 -3.78 -13.52
N ASP A 141 -5.03 -4.60 -12.66
CA ASP A 141 -6.05 -5.60 -13.02
C ASP A 141 -7.46 -5.00 -13.19
N THR A 142 -7.63 -3.70 -12.94
CA THR A 142 -8.88 -2.99 -13.20
C THR A 142 -8.96 -2.62 -14.69
N PRO A 143 -10.07 -2.90 -15.41
CA PRO A 143 -10.21 -2.59 -16.85
C PRO A 143 -9.83 -1.16 -17.24
N ASP A 144 -10.03 -0.19 -16.35
CA ASP A 144 -9.75 1.23 -16.55
C ASP A 144 -8.54 1.76 -15.75
N ALA A 145 -7.61 0.88 -15.34
CA ALA A 145 -6.47 1.25 -14.49
C ALA A 145 -5.65 2.44 -15.02
N VAL A 146 -5.42 2.49 -16.35
CA VAL A 146 -4.68 3.57 -16.99
C VAL A 146 -5.46 4.89 -16.95
N VAL A 147 -6.78 4.83 -17.14
CA VAL A 147 -7.67 6.01 -17.06
C VAL A 147 -7.70 6.54 -15.63
N ILE A 148 -7.82 5.65 -14.64
CA ILE A 148 -7.76 6.00 -13.21
C ILE A 148 -6.42 6.67 -12.88
N ALA A 149 -5.30 6.09 -13.31
CA ALA A 149 -3.97 6.65 -13.07
C ALA A 149 -3.80 8.04 -13.71
N ALA A 150 -4.27 8.22 -14.94
CA ALA A 150 -4.23 9.51 -15.63
C ALA A 150 -5.08 10.57 -14.90
N GLN A 151 -6.29 10.20 -14.46
CA GLN A 151 -7.18 11.09 -13.73
C GLN A 151 -6.61 11.49 -12.37
N ILE A 152 -6.04 10.54 -11.61
CA ILE A 152 -5.33 10.82 -10.35
C ILE A 152 -4.20 11.82 -10.59
N ARG A 153 -3.36 11.59 -11.60
CA ARG A 153 -2.24 12.48 -11.91
C ARG A 153 -2.70 13.89 -12.27
N GLN A 154 -3.76 14.02 -13.05
CA GLN A 154 -4.35 15.32 -13.40
C GLN A 154 -4.84 16.05 -12.15
N VAL A 155 -5.69 15.41 -11.34
CA VAL A 155 -6.24 16.03 -10.11
C VAL A 155 -5.12 16.40 -9.13
N PHE A 156 -4.10 15.56 -9.00
CA PHE A 156 -2.94 15.85 -8.15
C PHE A 156 -2.19 17.09 -8.64
N ALA A 157 -2.00 17.24 -9.95
CA ALA A 157 -1.38 18.44 -10.52
C ALA A 157 -2.22 19.70 -10.27
N GLU A 158 -3.54 19.62 -10.47
CA GLU A 158 -4.49 20.72 -10.21
C GLU A 158 -4.48 21.16 -8.74
N ARG A 159 -4.23 20.22 -7.81
CA ARG A 159 -4.14 20.48 -6.37
C ARG A 159 -2.71 20.66 -5.84
N ALA A 160 -1.72 20.80 -6.73
CA ALA A 160 -0.30 20.93 -6.38
C ALA A 160 0.26 19.80 -5.49
N ILE A 161 -0.30 18.59 -5.59
CA ILE A 161 0.20 17.37 -4.94
C ILE A 161 1.35 16.80 -5.77
N THR A 162 2.53 16.69 -5.18
CA THR A 162 3.73 16.17 -5.85
C THR A 162 3.82 14.66 -5.76
N ILE A 163 4.02 13.99 -6.90
CA ILE A 163 4.28 12.55 -6.99
C ILE A 163 5.79 12.32 -7.02
N ARG A 164 6.30 11.53 -6.07
CA ARG A 164 7.72 11.12 -6.01
C ARG A 164 7.88 9.77 -5.33
N ALA A 165 8.98 9.08 -5.62
CA ALA A 165 9.42 7.93 -4.84
C ALA A 165 9.78 8.35 -3.39
N ARG A 166 9.75 7.37 -2.46
CA ARG A 166 9.89 7.56 -1.01
C ARG A 166 11.32 7.40 -0.48
#